data_AF-A0A957TPB7-F1
#
_entry.id   AF-A0A957TPB7-F1
#
_cell.length_a   1.000
_cell.length_b   1.000
_cell.length_c   1.000
_cell.angle_alpha   90.00
_cell.angle_beta   90.00
_cell.angle_gamma   90.00
#
_symmetry.space_group_name_H-M   'P 1'
#
loop_
_entity.id
_entity.type
_entity.pdbx_description
1 polymer ?
#
loop_
_entity_poly.entity_id
_entity_poly.type
_entity_poly.pdbx_seq_one_letter_code
_entity_poly.pdbx_strand_id
1 'polypeptide(L)'
;GHCHQKALVGNEASVAALKLAGYHVEVIPSGCCGMAGDFGYTVDHYPVSQAIGEDRLFPAIRKADAATTIVASGTSCRHQIEDFTERRPYHIVEALAAALA
;
A
#
# COMPACT_ATOMS: atom_id res chain seq x y z
N GLY A 1 -3.78 2.93 -1.55
CA GLY A 1 -4.75 2.36 -2.52
C GLY A 1 -4.02 1.52 -3.54
N HIS A 2 -4.73 0.64 -4.27
CA HIS A 2 -4.16 -0.19 -5.34
C HIS A 2 -4.12 0.58 -6.68
N CYS A 3 -3.07 0.43 -7.49
CA CYS A 3 -2.93 1.20 -8.74
C CYS A 3 -4.13 1.00 -9.70
N HIS A 4 -4.64 -0.22 -9.81
CA HIS A 4 -5.84 -0.51 -10.61
C HIS A 4 -7.10 0.17 -10.06
N GLN A 5 -7.28 0.20 -8.73
CA GLN A 5 -8.40 0.91 -8.08
C GLN A 5 -8.30 2.41 -8.38
N LYS A 6 -7.11 3.00 -8.18
CA LYS A 6 -6.86 4.43 -8.38
C LYS A 6 -7.16 4.85 -9.82
N ALA A 7 -6.78 4.02 -10.80
CA ALA A 7 -7.02 4.30 -12.21
C ALA A 7 -8.51 4.21 -12.60
N LEU A 8 -9.27 3.30 -12.00
CA LEU A 8 -10.68 3.08 -12.34
C LEU A 8 -11.63 4.05 -11.63
N VAL A 9 -11.47 4.21 -10.31
CA VAL A 9 -12.45 4.89 -9.46
C VAL A 9 -11.82 5.79 -8.39
N GLY A 10 -10.49 5.90 -8.37
CA GLY A 10 -9.78 6.67 -7.36
C GLY A 10 -9.72 6.01 -5.97
N ASN A 11 -9.26 6.77 -4.98
CA ASN A 11 -9.07 6.30 -3.60
C ASN A 11 -9.95 7.06 -2.59
N GLU A 12 -10.75 8.02 -3.05
CA GLU A 12 -11.45 9.01 -2.24
C GLU A 12 -12.44 8.31 -1.29
N ALA A 13 -13.22 7.36 -1.80
CA ALA A 13 -14.16 6.59 -0.99
C ALA A 13 -13.46 5.75 0.10
N SER A 14 -12.31 5.13 -0.22
CA SER A 14 -11.51 4.38 0.75
C SER A 14 -10.96 5.28 1.86
N VAL A 15 -10.46 6.47 1.49
CA VAL A 15 -9.97 7.46 2.46
C VAL A 15 -11.11 7.98 3.32
N ALA A 16 -12.27 8.28 2.72
CA ALA A 16 -13.45 8.75 3.44
C ALA A 16 -13.94 7.71 4.45
N ALA A 17 -13.99 6.43 4.08
CA ALA A 17 -14.39 5.35 4.98
C ALA A 17 -13.47 5.23 6.20
N LEU A 18 -12.16 5.26 6.00
CA LEU A 18 -11.18 5.22 7.09
C LEU A 18 -11.27 6.45 8.00
N LYS A 19 -11.46 7.64 7.41
CA LYS A 19 -11.68 8.87 8.20
C LYS A 19 -12.96 8.81 9.03
N LEU A 20 -14.05 8.27 8.46
CA LEU A 20 -15.30 8.04 9.19
C LEU A 20 -15.13 7.08 10.36
N ALA A 21 -14.24 6.09 10.21
CA ALA A 21 -13.86 5.16 11.27
C ALA A 21 -12.90 5.77 12.33
N GLY A 22 -12.61 7.07 12.26
CA GLY A 22 -11.81 7.79 13.26
C GLY A 22 -10.30 7.84 12.98
N TYR A 23 -9.83 7.32 11.84
CA TYR A 23 -8.41 7.39 11.49
C TYR A 23 -8.01 8.77 10.94
N HIS A 24 -6.82 9.24 11.33
CA HIS A 24 -6.11 10.25 10.55
C HIS A 24 -5.44 9.57 9.34
N VAL A 25 -5.86 9.94 8.13
CA VAL A 25 -5.43 9.26 6.90
C VAL A 25 -4.56 10.17 6.05
N GLU A 26 -3.31 9.73 5.82
CA GLU A 26 -2.39 10.30 4.84
C GLU A 26 -2.26 9.36 3.63
N VAL A 27 -2.40 9.91 2.42
CA VAL A 27 -2.25 9.13 1.18
C VAL A 27 -0.84 9.30 0.65
N ILE A 28 -0.08 8.20 0.59
CA ILE A 28 1.23 8.20 -0.07
C ILE A 28 1.02 8.49 -1.56
N PRO A 29 1.66 9.52 -2.15
CA PRO A 29 1.53 9.89 -3.57
C PRO A 29 2.34 8.96 -4.49
N SER A 30 2.19 7.65 -4.28
CA SER A 30 2.83 6.59 -5.05
C SER A 30 2.03 6.21 -6.30
N GLY A 31 2.75 5.62 -7.25
CA GLY A 31 2.20 4.99 -8.46
C GLY A 31 1.86 3.51 -8.23
N CYS A 32 2.58 2.62 -8.90
CA CYS A 32 2.50 1.17 -8.69
C CYS A 32 3.42 0.75 -7.52
N CYS A 33 3.17 -0.43 -6.94
CA CYS A 33 4.08 -1.05 -5.97
C CYS A 33 5.25 -1.82 -6.64
N GLY A 34 5.11 -2.20 -7.91
CA GLY A 34 6.11 -2.96 -8.65
C GLY A 34 5.90 -4.49 -8.69
N MET A 35 4.92 -5.04 -7.95
CA MET A 35 4.79 -6.50 -7.82
C MET A 35 3.97 -7.18 -8.93
N ALA A 36 2.72 -6.74 -9.13
CA ALA A 36 1.80 -7.43 -10.04
C ALA A 36 2.19 -7.26 -11.52
N GLY A 37 1.78 -8.21 -12.37
CA GLY A 37 2.10 -8.24 -13.80
C GLY A 37 3.34 -9.09 -14.08
N ASP A 38 4.17 -8.70 -15.04
CA ASP A 38 5.40 -9.42 -15.40
C ASP A 38 6.61 -9.05 -14.51
N PHE A 39 6.46 -8.01 -13.68
CA PHE A 39 7.56 -7.39 -12.95
C PHE A 39 8.01 -8.18 -11.71
N GLY A 40 7.13 -8.39 -10.73
CA GLY A 40 7.52 -8.96 -9.43
C GLY A 40 7.56 -10.49 -9.38
N TYR A 41 7.20 -11.19 -10.45
CA TYR A 41 7.13 -12.66 -10.48
C TYR A 41 8.27 -13.31 -11.29
N THR A 42 9.06 -12.53 -12.02
CA THR A 42 10.16 -13.04 -12.84
C THR A 42 11.50 -12.47 -12.36
N VAL A 43 12.54 -13.30 -12.38
CA VAL A 43 13.88 -12.90 -11.91
C VAL A 43 14.44 -11.75 -12.75
N ASP A 44 14.21 -11.80 -14.06
CA ASP A 44 14.72 -10.80 -15.01
C ASP A 44 14.16 -9.40 -14.76
N HIS A 45 12.94 -9.30 -14.22
CA HIS A 45 12.29 -8.02 -13.91
C HIS A 45 12.37 -7.63 -12.43
N TYR A 46 12.97 -8.45 -11.56
CA TYR A 46 13.11 -8.15 -10.13
C TYR A 46 13.74 -6.78 -9.86
N PRO A 47 14.84 -6.35 -10.53
CA PRO A 47 15.41 -5.02 -10.30
C PRO A 47 14.43 -3.88 -10.65
N VAL A 48 13.61 -4.07 -11.68
CA VAL A 48 12.58 -3.08 -12.08
C VAL A 48 11.45 -3.05 -11.07
N SER A 49 10.98 -4.22 -10.62
CA SER A 49 9.97 -4.35 -9.56
C SER A 49 10.39 -3.59 -8.30
N GLN A 50 11.62 -3.82 -7.85
CA GLN A 50 12.18 -3.13 -6.69
C GLN A 50 12.31 -1.63 -6.92
N ALA A 51 12.84 -1.19 -8.07
CA ALA A 51 13.01 0.22 -8.39
C ALA A 51 11.68 1.00 -8.40
N ILE A 52 10.60 0.39 -8.89
CA ILE A 52 9.26 1.00 -8.86
C ILE A 52 8.79 1.25 -7.41
N GLY A 53 9.01 0.29 -6.52
CA GLY A 53 8.67 0.45 -5.11
C GLY A 53 9.54 1.49 -4.39
N GLU A 54 10.85 1.53 -4.71
CA GLU A 54 11.81 2.47 -4.14
C GLU A 54 11.61 3.93 -4.60
N ASP A 55 10.92 4.19 -5.71
CA ASP A 55 10.67 5.57 -6.19
C ASP A 55 9.98 6.42 -5.11
N ARG A 56 8.90 5.90 -4.52
CA ARG A 56 8.09 6.65 -3.52
C ARG A 56 7.48 5.80 -2.43
N LEU A 57 7.14 4.54 -2.69
CA LEU A 57 6.34 3.73 -1.78
C LEU A 57 7.15 3.31 -0.56
N PHE A 58 8.29 2.64 -0.77
CA PHE A 58 9.09 2.11 0.32
C PHE A 58 9.71 3.22 1.19
N PRO A 59 10.28 4.30 0.63
CA PRO A 59 10.81 5.39 1.46
C PRO A 59 9.76 6.04 2.35
N ALA A 60 8.54 6.23 1.85
CA ALA A 60 7.44 6.79 2.64
C ALA A 60 7.05 5.87 3.82
N ILE A 61 7.00 4.56 3.58
CA ILE A 61 6.67 3.57 4.62
C ILE A 61 7.78 3.47 5.67
N ARG A 62 9.05 3.46 5.25
CA ARG A 62 10.21 3.41 6.18
C ARG A 62 10.32 4.67 7.04
N LYS A 63 9.87 5.82 6.53
CA LYS A 63 9.84 7.09 7.27
C LYS A 63 8.66 7.20 8.25
N ALA A 64 7.57 6.46 8.00
CA ALA A 64 6.40 6.49 8.86
C ALA A 64 6.70 5.93 10.26
N ASP A 65 6.15 6.56 11.29
CA ASP A 65 6.32 6.12 12.68
C ASP A 65 5.95 4.63 12.84
N ALA A 66 6.62 3.94 13.76
CA ALA A 66 6.38 2.53 14.02
C ALA A 66 4.92 2.23 14.40
N ALA A 67 4.26 3.16 15.11
CA ALA A 67 2.84 3.07 15.47
C ALA A 67 1.88 3.36 14.30
N THR A 68 2.39 3.85 13.17
CA THR A 68 1.56 4.14 11.99
C THR A 68 1.08 2.83 11.36
N THR A 69 -0.23 2.69 11.19
CA THR A 69 -0.80 1.54 10.47
C THR A 69 -0.66 1.77 8.96
N ILE A 70 -0.03 0.82 8.27
CA ILE A 70 0.08 0.84 6.80
C ILE A 70 -1.11 0.11 6.20
N VAL A 71 -1.82 0.74 5.26
CA VAL A 71 -3.02 0.17 4.62
C VAL A 71 -2.86 0.07 3.10
N ALA A 72 -3.05 -1.13 2.55
CA ALA A 72 -3.02 -1.39 1.12
C ALA A 72 -4.10 -2.41 0.69
N SER A 73 -4.96 -2.01 -0.25
CA SER A 73 -6.09 -2.82 -0.72
C SER A 73 -5.67 -4.03 -1.58
N GLY A 74 -4.59 -3.90 -2.36
CA GLY A 74 -4.15 -4.99 -3.26
C GLY A 74 -3.27 -6.02 -2.56
N THR A 75 -3.54 -7.31 -2.78
CA THR A 75 -2.73 -8.41 -2.21
C THR A 75 -1.26 -8.32 -2.66
N SER A 76 -1.01 -8.09 -3.95
CA SER A 76 0.37 -7.91 -4.44
C SER A 76 1.06 -6.70 -3.82
N CYS A 77 0.33 -5.60 -3.57
CA CYS A 77 0.91 -4.46 -2.85
C CYS A 77 1.28 -4.81 -1.42
N ARG A 78 0.47 -5.63 -0.74
CA ARG A 78 0.75 -6.04 0.64
C ARG A 78 2.01 -6.89 0.72
N HIS A 79 2.14 -7.93 -0.10
CA HIS A 79 3.35 -8.75 -0.13
C HIS A 79 4.59 -7.92 -0.46
N GLN A 80 4.51 -7.06 -1.48
CA GLN A 80 5.62 -6.19 -1.86
C GLN A 80 6.08 -5.26 -0.72
N ILE A 81 5.14 -4.73 0.05
CA ILE A 81 5.47 -3.89 1.20
C ILE A 81 6.14 -4.72 2.30
N GLU A 82 5.61 -5.92 2.59
CA GLU A 82 6.19 -6.84 3.59
C GLU A 82 7.62 -7.21 3.22
N ASP A 83 7.85 -7.61 1.97
CA ASP A 83 9.14 -8.11 1.48
C ASP A 83 10.26 -7.04 1.52
N PHE A 84 9.93 -5.76 1.34
CA PHE A 84 10.92 -4.70 1.17
C PHE A 84 11.00 -3.69 2.32
N THR A 85 10.06 -3.68 3.26
CA THR A 85 9.99 -2.63 4.29
C THR A 85 9.95 -3.14 5.72
N GLU A 86 9.85 -4.45 5.95
CA GLU A 86 9.66 -5.07 7.28
C GLU A 86 8.41 -4.57 8.03
N ARG A 87 7.54 -3.82 7.34
CA ARG A 87 6.25 -3.35 7.87
C ARG A 87 5.17 -4.29 7.38
N ARG A 88 4.28 -4.70 8.29
CA ARG A 88 3.07 -5.44 7.96
C ARG A 88 1.96 -4.49 7.52
N PRO A 89 1.54 -4.48 6.24
CA PRO A 89 0.39 -3.74 5.76
C PRO A 89 -0.91 -4.51 6.01
N TYR A 90 -1.98 -3.76 6.23
CA TYR A 90 -3.33 -4.29 6.44
C TYR A 90 -4.20 -4.03 5.21
N HIS A 91 -5.15 -4.91 4.95
CA HIS A 91 -6.26 -4.60 4.07
C HIS A 91 -7.16 -3.55 4.73
N ILE A 92 -7.82 -2.71 3.92
CA ILE A 92 -8.72 -1.66 4.43
C ILE A 92 -9.82 -2.23 5.31
N VAL A 93 -10.35 -3.41 4.99
CA VAL A 93 -11.39 -4.07 5.79
C VAL A 93 -10.87 -4.47 7.17
N GLU A 94 -9.61 -4.88 7.30
CA GLU A 94 -9.01 -5.18 8.61
C GLU A 94 -8.90 -3.92 9.46
N ALA A 95 -8.47 -2.80 8.87
CA ALA A 95 -8.41 -1.52 9.57
C ALA A 95 -9.81 -1.03 10.00
N LEU A 96 -10.81 -1.14 9.12
CA LEU A 96 -12.19 -0.79 9.47
C LEU A 96 -12.76 -1.69 10.57
N ALA A 97 -12.49 -2.99 10.53
CA ALA A 97 -12.92 -3.91 11.57
C ALA A 97 -12.28 -3.59 12.93
N ALA A 98 -10.99 -3.24 12.94
CA ALA A 98 -10.28 -2.87 14.17
C ALA A 98 -10.83 -1.59 14.83
N ALA A 99 -11.41 -0.67 14.05
CA ALA A 99 -12.03 0.55 14.58
C ALA A 99 -13.42 0.33 15.21
N LEU A 100 -14.02 -0.85 15.03
CA LEU A 100 -15.32 -1.21 15.60
C LEU A 100 -15.21 -2.00 16.91
N ALA A 101 -14.01 -2.43 17.28
CA ALA A 101 -13.72 -3.19 18.50
C ALA A 101 -13.48 -2.26 19.69
#